data_AF-A0A936N430-F1
#
_entry.id   AF-A0A936N430-F1
#
_cell.length_a   1.000
_cell.length_b   1.000
_cell.length_c   1.000
_cell.angle_alpha   90.00
_cell.angle_beta   90.00
_cell.angle_gamma   90.00
#
_symmetry.space_group_name_H-M   'P 1'
#
loop_
_entity.id
_entity.type
_entity.pdbx_description
1 polymer ?
#
loop_
_entity_poly.entity_id
_entity_poly.type
_entity_poly.pdbx_seq_one_letter_code
_entity_poly.pdbx_strand_id
1 'polypeptide(L)'
;MKKNILFLLFSLTFVFLACKKDEEVPANPFDDPSLAAPEVPPSTYNPSATSFEYIYKNVFNVTCNNSNCHDGNFEPDFRNISSAYNTLVYAPAIIKPVGGSYQYRVVPGNSALSILRHRLTQTPGSGIGTLGQGRMPWNDTSWMFVAQHATYIQNITDWINAGAKDVFGNTAIIGNKQPNTLGLQVCNTGNSTPILRPKYINISKNNGPVDIWLYIKDFETADQNLTNAEIKFSTNRYDFSNAISAPINYVAAGNTYLDMTLTDNVQYNYKLTNFNLNTVLPDTGYIFMRTYIKDPDHATPSETPNDGSKYYTNYFIIHIIP
;
A
#
# COMPACT_ATOMS: atom_id res chain seq x y z
N MET A 1 46.76 -61.14 -7.06
CA MET A 1 46.48 -60.74 -5.66
C MET A 1 47.08 -59.39 -5.27
N LYS A 2 48.38 -59.11 -5.52
CA LYS A 2 49.02 -57.83 -5.12
C LYS A 2 48.41 -56.56 -5.76
N LYS A 3 47.93 -56.61 -7.03
CA LYS A 3 47.28 -55.47 -7.70
C LYS A 3 45.91 -55.09 -7.12
N ASN A 4 45.14 -56.07 -6.64
CA ASN A 4 43.81 -55.84 -6.08
C ASN A 4 43.87 -55.29 -4.66
N ILE A 5 44.90 -55.67 -3.89
CA ILE A 5 45.18 -55.10 -2.56
C ILE A 5 45.59 -53.63 -2.68
N LEU A 6 46.39 -53.27 -3.69
CA LEU A 6 46.80 -51.88 -3.91
C LEU A 6 45.62 -50.97 -4.29
N PHE A 7 44.68 -51.49 -5.11
CA PHE A 7 43.47 -50.77 -5.47
C PHE A 7 42.50 -50.59 -4.28
N LEU A 8 42.42 -51.61 -3.40
CA LEU A 8 41.61 -51.53 -2.19
C LEU A 8 42.19 -50.52 -1.19
N LEU A 9 43.52 -50.50 -1.01
CA LEU A 9 44.19 -49.51 -0.17
C LEU A 9 43.99 -48.10 -0.72
N PHE A 10 44.13 -47.88 -2.03
CA PHE A 10 43.97 -46.55 -2.63
C PHE A 10 42.52 -46.04 -2.52
N SER A 11 41.53 -46.92 -2.70
CA SER A 11 40.11 -46.59 -2.49
C SER A 11 39.80 -46.22 -1.04
N LEU A 12 40.37 -46.96 -0.07
CA LEU A 12 40.15 -46.71 1.35
C LEU A 12 40.75 -45.36 1.80
N THR A 13 41.89 -44.94 1.26
CA THR A 13 42.49 -43.63 1.56
C THR A 13 41.64 -42.46 1.05
N PHE A 14 40.93 -42.62 -0.07
CA PHE A 14 40.04 -41.57 -0.61
C PHE A 14 38.77 -41.37 0.24
N VAL A 15 38.29 -42.41 0.93
CA VAL A 15 37.13 -42.30 1.83
C VAL A 15 37.45 -41.47 3.08
N PHE A 16 38.69 -41.53 3.59
CA PHE A 16 39.11 -40.72 4.73
C PHE A 16 39.39 -39.24 4.39
N LEU A 17 39.59 -38.91 3.11
CA LEU A 17 39.76 -37.53 2.63
C LEU A 17 38.42 -36.83 2.29
N ALA A 18 37.30 -37.56 2.29
CA ALA A 18 35.97 -37.03 1.97
C ALA A 18 35.19 -36.52 3.20
N CYS A 19 35.66 -36.76 4.43
CA CYS A 19 35.17 -36.04 5.61
C CYS A 19 35.78 -34.65 5.61
N LYS A 20 35.10 -33.70 4.96
CA LYS A 20 35.38 -32.27 5.18
C LYS A 20 35.08 -31.98 6.64
N LYS A 21 36.12 -31.48 7.33
CA LYS A 21 36.08 -30.93 8.68
C LYS A 21 34.92 -29.96 8.79
N ASP A 22 34.14 -30.15 9.85
CA ASP A 22 32.97 -29.43 10.29
C ASP A 22 32.87 -28.00 9.72
N GLU A 23 31.81 -27.73 8.94
CA GLU A 23 31.36 -26.36 8.76
C GLU A 23 31.13 -25.80 10.16
N GLU A 24 31.87 -24.76 10.55
CA GLU A 24 31.56 -24.00 11.75
C GLU A 24 30.12 -23.55 11.62
N VAL A 25 29.22 -24.20 12.37
CA VAL A 25 27.84 -23.74 12.50
C VAL A 25 27.95 -22.28 12.90
N PRO A 26 27.37 -21.35 12.12
CA PRO A 26 27.46 -19.93 12.44
C PRO A 26 27.06 -19.74 13.89
N ALA A 27 27.95 -19.16 14.69
CA ALA A 27 27.69 -18.93 16.10
C ALA A 27 26.34 -18.22 16.21
N ASN A 28 25.45 -18.76 17.04
CA ASN A 28 24.13 -18.18 17.23
C ASN A 28 24.35 -16.75 17.78
N PRO A 29 23.90 -15.70 17.07
CA PRO A 29 24.11 -14.33 17.52
C PRO A 29 23.43 -14.02 18.85
N PHE A 30 22.49 -14.85 19.32
CA PHE A 30 21.89 -14.74 20.65
C PHE A 30 22.76 -15.31 21.78
N ASP A 31 23.81 -16.07 21.46
CA ASP A 31 24.76 -16.61 22.44
C ASP A 31 25.98 -15.68 22.64
N ASP A 32 26.08 -14.60 21.87
CA ASP A 32 27.12 -13.58 22.00
C ASP A 32 26.81 -12.66 23.21
N PRO A 33 27.60 -12.70 24.30
CA PRO A 33 27.35 -11.87 25.47
C PRO A 33 27.51 -10.36 25.18
N SER A 34 28.20 -9.98 24.10
CA SER A 34 28.31 -8.59 23.67
C SER A 34 27.05 -8.08 22.98
N LEU A 35 26.20 -8.99 22.50
CA LEU A 35 24.86 -8.72 21.97
C LEU A 35 23.76 -8.93 23.01
N ALA A 36 24.12 -9.35 24.23
CA ALA A 36 23.17 -9.41 25.33
C ALA A 36 22.58 -8.01 25.57
N ALA A 37 21.28 -7.95 25.81
CA ALA A 37 20.64 -6.72 26.22
C ALA A 37 21.40 -6.15 27.43
N PRO A 38 21.66 -4.83 27.50
CA PRO A 38 22.31 -4.26 28.66
C PRO A 38 21.54 -4.67 29.91
N GLU A 39 22.24 -5.05 30.99
CA GLU A 39 21.64 -5.18 32.32
C GLU A 39 21.23 -3.79 32.79
N VAL A 40 20.14 -3.27 32.22
CA VAL A 40 19.47 -2.09 32.75
C VAL A 40 18.74 -2.61 33.99
N PRO A 41 19.04 -2.13 35.21
CA PRO A 41 18.15 -2.39 36.35
C PRO A 41 16.75 -1.99 35.89
N PRO A 42 15.68 -2.73 36.24
CA PRO A 42 14.34 -2.45 35.71
C PRO A 42 14.03 -1.00 36.02
N SER A 43 14.25 -0.12 35.03
CA SER A 43 13.84 1.26 35.14
C SER A 43 12.34 1.14 35.32
N THR A 44 11.78 1.89 36.26
CA THR A 44 10.34 2.06 36.36
C THR A 44 9.91 2.87 35.15
N TYR A 45 10.05 2.27 33.97
CA TYR A 45 9.57 2.79 32.72
C TYR A 45 8.06 2.89 32.87
N ASN A 46 7.63 4.11 33.12
CA ASN A 46 6.25 4.47 33.33
C ASN A 46 5.85 5.39 32.18
N PRO A 47 5.34 4.84 31.08
CA PRO A 47 4.95 5.63 29.94
C PRO A 47 3.89 6.66 30.35
N SER A 48 3.92 7.85 29.75
CA SER A 48 2.90 8.88 29.98
C SER A 48 1.50 8.31 29.82
N ALA A 49 0.55 8.74 30.64
CA ALA A 49 -0.84 8.29 30.59
C ALA A 49 -1.50 8.47 29.21
N THR A 50 -1.01 9.41 28.40
CA THR A 50 -1.47 9.72 27.04
C THR A 50 -0.58 9.12 25.94
N SER A 51 0.41 8.29 26.29
CA SER A 51 1.16 7.55 25.28
C SER A 51 0.34 6.35 24.80
N PHE A 52 0.56 5.95 23.55
CA PHE A 52 -0.12 4.78 23.01
C PHE A 52 0.22 3.50 23.79
N GLU A 53 1.44 3.39 24.29
CA GLU A 53 1.87 2.25 25.11
C GLU A 53 1.11 2.15 26.44
N TYR A 54 0.94 3.27 27.14
CA TYR A 54 0.17 3.29 28.37
C TYR A 54 -1.29 2.91 28.10
N ILE A 55 -1.89 3.50 27.06
CA ILE A 55 -3.28 3.24 26.67
C ILE A 55 -3.45 1.77 26.27
N TYR A 56 -2.52 1.22 25.47
CA TYR A 56 -2.56 -0.18 25.08
C TYR A 56 -2.48 -1.10 26.30
N LYS A 57 -1.48 -0.90 27.16
CA LYS A 57 -1.24 -1.75 28.33
C LYS A 57 -2.40 -1.73 29.33
N ASN A 58 -2.94 -0.55 29.62
CA ASN A 58 -3.91 -0.37 30.70
C ASN A 58 -5.38 -0.38 30.23
N VAL A 59 -5.62 -0.19 28.93
CA VAL A 59 -6.97 -0.13 28.37
C VAL A 59 -7.14 -1.24 27.33
N PHE A 60 -6.54 -1.11 26.15
CA PHE A 60 -6.88 -2.00 25.03
C PHE A 60 -6.59 -3.47 25.29
N ASN A 61 -5.43 -3.78 25.89
CA ASN A 61 -5.08 -5.17 26.21
C ASN A 61 -5.92 -5.77 27.34
N VAL A 62 -6.53 -4.93 28.20
CA VAL A 62 -7.30 -5.37 29.36
C VAL A 62 -8.79 -5.48 29.02
N THR A 63 -9.32 -4.53 28.26
CA THR A 63 -10.77 -4.39 28.03
C THR A 63 -11.20 -4.76 26.62
N CYS A 64 -10.30 -4.72 25.64
CA CYS A 64 -10.63 -4.93 24.23
C CYS A 64 -10.10 -6.27 23.69
N ASN A 65 -8.87 -6.64 24.06
CA ASN A 65 -8.22 -7.91 23.71
C ASN A 65 -8.80 -9.10 24.50
N ASN A 66 -10.09 -9.35 24.34
CA ASN A 66 -10.82 -10.44 24.98
C ASN A 66 -11.35 -11.41 23.92
N SER A 67 -11.41 -12.70 24.27
CA SER A 67 -11.96 -13.72 23.36
C SER A 67 -13.38 -13.36 22.92
N ASN A 68 -13.67 -13.52 21.62
CA ASN A 68 -14.91 -13.11 20.95
C ASN A 68 -15.18 -11.59 20.93
N CYS A 69 -14.24 -10.77 21.40
CA CYS A 69 -14.24 -9.32 21.20
C CYS A 69 -13.20 -9.00 20.13
N HIS A 70 -12.05 -8.45 20.45
CA HIS A 70 -11.03 -8.07 19.48
C HIS A 70 -9.75 -8.89 19.64
N ASP A 71 -9.92 -10.21 19.56
CA ASP A 71 -8.87 -11.24 19.69
C ASP A 71 -8.17 -11.56 18.35
N GLY A 72 -8.33 -10.69 17.36
CA GLY A 72 -7.67 -10.81 16.06
C GLY A 72 -8.40 -11.64 15.01
N ASN A 73 -9.61 -12.14 15.30
CA ASN A 73 -10.47 -12.73 14.27
C ASN A 73 -11.12 -11.66 13.35
N PHE A 74 -11.18 -10.41 13.81
CA PHE A 74 -11.64 -9.27 13.03
C PHE A 74 -11.02 -7.96 13.55
N GLU A 75 -11.15 -6.88 12.76
CA GLU A 75 -10.60 -5.58 13.11
C GLU A 75 -11.57 -4.68 13.90
N PRO A 76 -11.07 -3.79 14.79
CA PRO A 76 -9.66 -3.61 15.17
C PRO A 76 -9.09 -4.82 15.91
N ASP A 77 -7.78 -5.07 15.76
CA ASP A 77 -7.06 -6.18 16.39
C ASP A 77 -6.22 -5.63 17.55
N PHE A 78 -6.52 -6.03 18.80
CA PHE A 78 -5.79 -5.56 19.98
C PHE A 78 -4.86 -6.60 20.61
N ARG A 79 -4.55 -7.70 19.92
CA ARG A 79 -3.70 -8.78 20.48
C ARG A 79 -2.29 -8.34 20.84
N ASN A 80 -1.75 -7.40 20.08
CA ASN A 80 -0.45 -6.81 20.33
C ASN A 80 -0.51 -5.30 20.06
N ILE A 81 0.49 -4.58 20.57
CA ILE A 81 0.54 -3.12 20.47
C ILE A 81 0.61 -2.65 19.01
N SER A 82 1.32 -3.38 18.15
CA SER A 82 1.46 -3.03 16.73
C SER A 82 0.15 -3.24 15.96
N SER A 83 -0.54 -4.37 16.17
CA SER A 83 -1.85 -4.61 15.55
C SER A 83 -2.87 -3.59 16.02
N ALA A 84 -2.86 -3.23 17.31
CA ALA A 84 -3.74 -2.21 17.86
C ALA A 84 -3.54 -0.87 17.15
N TYR A 85 -2.30 -0.42 17.01
CA TYR A 85 -2.03 0.88 16.38
C TYR A 85 -2.44 0.90 14.90
N ASN A 86 -1.94 -0.09 14.14
CA ASN A 86 -2.12 -0.13 12.68
C ASN A 86 -3.57 -0.39 12.26
N THR A 87 -4.37 -1.03 13.11
CA THR A 87 -5.81 -1.23 12.84
C THR A 87 -6.68 -0.14 13.46
N LEU A 88 -6.13 0.91 14.07
CA LEU A 88 -6.90 2.05 14.58
C LEU A 88 -6.62 3.32 13.79
N VAL A 89 -5.35 3.70 13.65
CA VAL A 89 -4.96 5.01 13.16
C VAL A 89 -5.07 5.06 11.64
N TYR A 90 -5.89 5.97 11.11
CA TYR A 90 -6.28 6.04 9.68
C TYR A 90 -6.83 4.74 9.08
N ALA A 91 -7.17 3.75 9.90
CA ALA A 91 -7.84 2.55 9.45
C ALA A 91 -9.32 2.87 9.14
N PRO A 92 -9.85 2.48 7.96
CA PRO A 92 -11.22 2.80 7.57
C PRO A 92 -12.27 2.32 8.57
N ALA A 93 -13.31 3.14 8.71
CA ALA A 93 -14.52 2.77 9.43
C ALA A 93 -15.24 1.62 8.72
N ILE A 94 -15.39 0.46 9.40
CA ILE A 94 -16.18 -0.67 8.86
C ILE A 94 -17.68 -0.36 8.94
N ILE A 95 -18.12 0.20 10.07
CA ILE A 95 -19.51 0.58 10.31
C ILE A 95 -19.53 2.04 10.72
N LYS A 96 -20.24 2.87 9.95
CA LYS A 96 -20.35 4.31 10.20
C LYS A 96 -21.64 4.61 10.96
N PRO A 97 -21.59 5.35 12.08
CA PRO A 97 -22.80 5.84 12.74
C PRO A 97 -23.65 6.67 11.78
N VAL A 98 -24.97 6.50 11.83
CA VAL A 98 -25.90 7.33 11.05
C VAL A 98 -25.78 8.79 11.50
N GLY A 99 -25.59 9.70 10.54
CA GLY A 99 -25.53 11.15 10.80
C GLY A 99 -24.16 11.74 11.14
N GLY A 100 -23.06 10.96 11.09
CA GLY A 100 -21.71 11.46 11.29
C GLY A 100 -20.78 11.27 10.09
N SER A 101 -19.88 12.23 9.83
CA SER A 101 -18.85 12.18 8.77
C SER A 101 -17.63 11.34 9.15
N TYR A 102 -17.85 10.19 9.80
CA TYR A 102 -16.78 9.32 10.28
C TYR A 102 -16.13 8.53 9.14
N GLN A 103 -14.86 8.82 8.85
CA GLN A 103 -14.08 8.11 7.82
C GLN A 103 -13.16 7.05 8.40
N TYR A 104 -12.52 7.34 9.53
CA TYR A 104 -11.50 6.49 10.14
C TYR A 104 -11.84 6.12 11.59
N ARG A 105 -11.25 5.03 12.07
CA ARG A 105 -11.38 4.59 13.47
C ARG A 105 -10.74 5.60 14.43
N VAL A 106 -9.55 6.08 14.08
CA VAL A 106 -8.88 7.23 14.71
C VAL A 106 -8.42 8.21 13.63
N VAL A 107 -8.75 9.48 13.85
CA VAL A 107 -8.28 10.63 13.07
C VAL A 107 -7.29 11.41 13.94
N PRO A 108 -5.98 11.29 13.70
CA PRO A 108 -4.96 12.08 14.38
C PRO A 108 -5.31 13.57 14.41
N GLY A 109 -5.21 14.20 15.58
CA GLY A 109 -5.54 15.61 15.79
C GLY A 109 -7.04 15.90 15.95
N ASN A 110 -7.94 14.93 15.74
CA ASN A 110 -9.38 15.18 15.79
C ASN A 110 -10.17 14.00 16.40
N SER A 111 -10.26 13.99 17.73
CA SER A 111 -11.07 13.00 18.46
C SER A 111 -12.57 13.09 18.19
N ALA A 112 -13.10 14.25 17.79
CA ALA A 112 -14.52 14.42 17.47
C ALA A 112 -14.93 13.64 16.21
N LEU A 113 -14.02 13.51 15.23
CA LEU A 113 -14.19 12.71 14.01
C LEU A 113 -13.66 11.27 14.14
N SER A 114 -13.21 10.87 15.32
CA SER A 114 -12.69 9.51 15.56
C SER A 114 -13.78 8.57 16.07
N ILE A 115 -14.06 7.48 15.34
CA ILE A 115 -15.05 6.48 15.76
C ILE A 115 -14.71 5.87 17.11
N LEU A 116 -13.43 5.63 17.40
CA LEU A 116 -13.01 5.07 18.69
C LEU A 116 -13.59 5.89 19.85
N ARG A 117 -13.33 7.21 19.86
CA ARG A 117 -13.87 8.11 20.88
C ARG A 117 -15.39 8.15 20.84
N HIS A 118 -16.01 8.21 19.66
CA HIS A 118 -17.46 8.21 19.53
C HIS A 118 -18.08 6.99 20.23
N ARG A 119 -17.58 5.79 19.97
CA ARG A 119 -18.11 4.53 20.52
C ARG A 119 -17.83 4.35 22.01
N LEU A 120 -16.71 4.88 22.51
CA LEU A 120 -16.41 4.87 23.95
C LEU A 120 -17.32 5.82 24.76
N THR A 121 -17.97 6.80 24.11
CA THR A 121 -18.74 7.88 24.77
C THR A 121 -20.25 7.83 24.50
N GLN A 122 -20.78 6.82 23.80
CA GLN A 122 -22.22 6.64 23.61
C GLN A 122 -22.91 6.13 24.89
N THR A 123 -24.07 6.67 25.26
CA THR A 123 -24.86 6.13 26.39
C THR A 123 -25.36 4.70 26.11
N PRO A 124 -25.42 3.80 27.11
CA PRO A 124 -26.02 2.48 26.95
C PRO A 124 -27.49 2.59 26.53
N GLY A 125 -27.89 1.86 25.49
CA GLY A 125 -29.26 1.89 24.99
C GLY A 125 -29.64 3.16 24.21
N SER A 126 -28.76 4.16 24.07
CA SER A 126 -28.97 5.26 23.13
C SER A 126 -28.39 4.91 21.77
N GLY A 127 -29.26 4.59 20.85
CA GLY A 127 -28.96 4.42 19.43
C GLY A 127 -30.24 3.99 18.77
N ILE A 128 -30.85 4.87 17.97
CA ILE A 128 -32.05 4.50 17.22
C ILE A 128 -31.60 3.56 16.09
N GLY A 129 -31.89 2.26 16.24
CA GLY A 129 -32.20 1.39 15.09
C GLY A 129 -31.16 0.40 14.52
N THR A 130 -30.02 0.05 15.14
CA THR A 130 -29.12 -0.95 14.51
C THR A 130 -28.25 -1.75 15.48
N LEU A 131 -28.34 -3.09 15.39
CA LEU A 131 -27.31 -4.02 15.84
C LEU A 131 -25.93 -3.54 15.33
N GLY A 132 -24.94 -3.39 16.21
CA GLY A 132 -23.53 -3.10 15.84
C GLY A 132 -23.06 -1.64 15.92
N GLN A 133 -23.93 -0.65 16.16
CA GLN A 133 -23.55 0.78 16.18
C GLN A 133 -23.51 1.44 17.58
N GLY A 134 -23.78 0.67 18.64
CA GLY A 134 -23.79 1.20 20.00
C GLY A 134 -22.40 1.36 20.64
N ARG A 135 -22.44 1.71 21.93
CA ARG A 135 -21.29 1.84 22.82
C ARG A 135 -20.38 0.60 22.80
N MET A 136 -19.08 0.82 22.94
CA MET A 136 -18.10 -0.23 23.25
C MET A 136 -17.36 0.04 24.56
N PRO A 137 -16.98 -0.99 25.33
CA PRO A 137 -17.35 -2.41 25.14
C PRO A 137 -18.87 -2.65 25.29
N TRP A 138 -19.43 -3.56 24.48
CA TRP A 138 -20.89 -3.76 24.38
C TRP A 138 -21.50 -4.35 25.65
N ASN A 139 -20.78 -5.26 26.30
CA ASN A 139 -21.22 -6.00 27.47
C ASN A 139 -21.08 -5.22 28.80
N ASP A 140 -20.50 -4.01 28.78
CA ASP A 140 -20.36 -3.17 29.96
C ASP A 140 -21.03 -1.79 29.76
N THR A 141 -22.29 -1.73 30.17
CA THR A 141 -23.10 -0.51 30.16
C THR A 141 -22.67 0.49 31.23
N SER A 142 -21.85 0.11 32.20
CA SER A 142 -21.38 0.98 33.29
C SER A 142 -19.98 1.53 33.09
N TRP A 143 -19.14 0.84 32.28
CA TRP A 143 -17.76 1.18 31.91
C TRP A 143 -17.41 2.67 31.97
N MET A 144 -17.97 3.53 31.09
CA MET A 144 -17.65 4.97 31.03
C MET A 144 -17.95 5.77 32.30
N PHE A 145 -18.88 5.29 33.12
CA PHE A 145 -19.32 5.97 34.35
C PHE A 145 -18.45 5.61 35.55
N VAL A 146 -17.54 4.65 35.39
CA VAL A 146 -16.48 4.37 36.35
C VAL A 146 -15.41 5.45 36.21
N ALA A 147 -15.06 6.12 37.30
CA ALA A 147 -14.11 7.24 37.30
C ALA A 147 -12.77 6.91 36.61
N GLN A 148 -12.24 5.69 36.83
CA GLN A 148 -11.01 5.23 36.17
C GLN A 148 -11.15 5.18 34.64
N HIS A 149 -12.28 4.68 34.13
CA HIS A 149 -12.52 4.58 32.71
C HIS A 149 -12.82 5.94 32.08
N ALA A 150 -13.45 6.86 32.81
CA ALA A 150 -13.57 8.25 32.37
C ALA A 150 -12.18 8.87 32.13
N THR A 151 -11.23 8.63 33.04
CA THR A 151 -9.82 9.01 32.85
C THR A 151 -9.19 8.33 31.63
N TYR A 152 -9.45 7.04 31.41
CA TYR A 152 -8.94 6.35 30.22
C TYR A 152 -9.52 6.89 28.91
N ILE A 153 -10.81 7.22 28.87
CA ILE A 153 -11.44 7.88 27.73
C ILE A 153 -10.78 9.24 27.48
N GLN A 154 -10.50 10.00 28.55
CA GLN A 154 -9.81 11.27 28.42
C GLN A 154 -8.39 11.08 27.89
N ASN A 155 -7.61 10.13 28.43
CA ASN A 155 -6.27 9.82 27.94
C ASN A 155 -6.25 9.43 26.46
N ILE A 156 -7.23 8.62 26.01
CA ILE A 156 -7.40 8.27 24.59
C ILE A 156 -7.74 9.52 23.77
N THR A 157 -8.64 10.36 24.26
CA THR A 157 -9.04 11.62 23.61
C THR A 157 -7.84 12.55 23.43
N ASP A 158 -7.03 12.69 24.48
CA ASP A 158 -5.82 13.51 24.49
C ASP A 158 -4.74 12.94 23.58
N TRP A 159 -4.53 11.62 23.59
CA TRP A 159 -3.63 10.94 22.65
C TRP A 159 -4.04 11.21 21.20
N ILE A 160 -5.33 11.08 20.87
CA ILE A 160 -5.84 11.36 19.52
C ILE A 160 -5.59 12.82 19.16
N ASN A 161 -6.00 13.77 20.01
CA ASN A 161 -5.85 15.20 19.76
C ASN A 161 -4.37 15.64 19.67
N ALA A 162 -3.46 14.93 20.34
CA ALA A 162 -2.02 15.14 20.26
C ALA A 162 -1.36 14.51 19.00
N GLY A 163 -2.15 14.09 18.02
CA GLY A 163 -1.68 13.52 16.75
C GLY A 163 -1.59 12.00 16.73
N ALA A 164 -2.24 11.31 17.68
CA ALA A 164 -2.32 9.86 17.77
C ALA A 164 -0.96 9.17 17.57
N LYS A 165 0.05 9.63 18.32
CA LYS A 165 1.45 9.22 18.13
C LYS A 165 1.66 7.72 18.33
N ASP A 166 2.60 7.16 17.58
CA ASP A 166 3.03 5.76 17.75
C ASP A 166 3.82 5.54 19.05
N VAL A 167 4.27 4.30 19.28
CA VAL A 167 5.04 3.92 20.47
C VAL A 167 6.41 4.62 20.55
N PHE A 168 6.90 5.20 19.46
CA PHE A 168 8.15 5.95 19.38
C PHE A 168 7.93 7.46 19.47
N GLY A 169 6.67 7.92 19.58
CA GLY A 169 6.32 9.33 19.66
C GLY A 169 6.20 10.03 18.30
N ASN A 170 6.25 9.28 17.19
CA ASN A 170 6.05 9.86 15.86
C ASN A 170 4.57 10.16 15.62
N THR A 171 4.28 11.31 15.02
CA THR A 171 2.92 11.64 14.63
C THR A 171 2.46 10.75 13.48
N ALA A 172 1.23 10.29 13.54
CA ALA A 172 0.65 9.52 12.45
C ALA A 172 0.48 10.37 11.19
N ILE A 173 1.02 9.87 10.08
CA ILE A 173 0.78 10.42 8.74
C ILE A 173 -0.10 9.45 7.97
N ILE A 174 -1.03 9.98 7.19
CA ILE A 174 -1.72 9.16 6.20
C ILE A 174 -0.71 8.86 5.10
N GLY A 175 -0.37 7.58 4.93
CA GLY A 175 0.52 7.20 3.84
C GLY A 175 -0.20 7.44 2.52
N ASN A 176 0.41 8.19 1.60
CA ASN A 176 -0.06 8.24 0.23
C ASN A 176 0.51 7.06 -0.54
N LYS A 177 -0.29 6.42 -1.39
CA LYS A 177 0.24 5.42 -2.33
C LYS A 177 0.82 6.17 -3.51
N GLN A 178 1.81 5.57 -4.18
CA GLN A 178 2.27 6.12 -5.44
C GLN A 178 1.14 6.20 -6.48
N PRO A 179 1.14 7.22 -7.36
CA PRO A 179 0.16 7.34 -8.43
C PRO A 179 0.20 6.14 -9.35
N ASN A 180 -0.93 5.76 -9.93
CA ASN A 180 -1.00 4.64 -10.85
C ASN A 180 -1.79 5.00 -12.11
N THR A 181 -1.27 4.59 -13.26
CA THR A 181 -2.01 4.63 -14.52
C THR A 181 -2.91 3.41 -14.60
N LEU A 182 -4.22 3.61 -14.63
CA LEU A 182 -5.23 2.56 -14.60
C LEU A 182 -5.80 2.26 -15.99
N GLY A 183 -5.80 3.26 -16.88
CA GLY A 183 -6.35 3.14 -18.23
C GLY A 183 -5.49 3.79 -19.30
N LEU A 184 -5.61 3.27 -20.52
CA LEU A 184 -4.95 3.74 -21.74
C LEU A 184 -5.92 3.60 -22.91
N GLN A 185 -6.09 4.68 -23.67
CA GLN A 185 -6.84 4.71 -24.93
C GLN A 185 -6.03 5.47 -25.99
N VAL A 186 -6.16 5.06 -27.24
CA VAL A 186 -5.49 5.73 -28.37
C VAL A 186 -6.55 6.12 -29.38
N CYS A 187 -6.49 7.35 -29.85
CA CYS A 187 -7.39 7.90 -30.86
C CYS A 187 -6.55 8.45 -32.02
N ASN A 188 -7.14 8.56 -33.21
CA ASN A 188 -6.55 9.42 -34.23
C ASN A 188 -6.55 10.88 -33.74
N THR A 189 -5.51 11.63 -34.08
CA THR A 189 -5.34 13.01 -33.59
C THR A 189 -6.60 13.85 -33.83
N GLY A 190 -7.08 14.51 -32.77
CA GLY A 190 -8.28 15.35 -32.82
C GLY A 190 -9.61 14.59 -32.80
N ASN A 191 -9.60 13.25 -32.73
CA ASN A 191 -10.79 12.42 -32.59
C ASN A 191 -10.98 11.96 -31.13
N SER A 192 -12.22 11.63 -30.77
CA SER A 192 -12.60 11.07 -29.47
C SER A 192 -13.02 9.61 -29.53
N THR A 193 -13.02 8.97 -30.69
CA THR A 193 -13.34 7.54 -30.82
C THR A 193 -12.08 6.71 -30.61
N PRO A 194 -12.02 5.85 -29.58
CA PRO A 194 -10.85 5.05 -29.29
C PRO A 194 -10.70 3.92 -30.31
N ILE A 195 -9.46 3.62 -30.67
CA ILE A 195 -9.09 2.46 -31.47
C ILE A 195 -9.30 1.21 -30.61
N LEU A 196 -10.00 0.22 -31.16
CA LEU A 196 -10.35 -1.01 -30.45
C LEU A 196 -9.10 -1.78 -29.98
N ARG A 197 -9.16 -2.33 -28.76
CA ARG A 197 -8.13 -3.20 -28.18
C ARG A 197 -8.66 -4.63 -27.95
N PRO A 198 -8.62 -5.54 -28.94
CA PRO A 198 -8.94 -6.95 -28.71
C PRO A 198 -7.92 -7.64 -27.80
N LYS A 199 -6.64 -7.36 -28.04
CA LYS A 199 -5.49 -7.85 -27.24
C LYS A 199 -4.47 -6.75 -27.05
N TYR A 200 -4.12 -6.10 -28.16
CA TYR A 200 -3.31 -4.88 -28.23
C TYR A 200 -4.05 -3.85 -29.07
N ILE A 201 -3.62 -2.60 -29.04
CA ILE A 201 -4.14 -1.57 -29.94
C ILE A 201 -3.43 -1.75 -31.29
N ASN A 202 -4.16 -2.14 -32.32
CA ASN A 202 -3.59 -2.32 -33.66
C ASN A 202 -3.68 -1.00 -34.44
N ILE A 203 -2.55 -0.53 -34.96
CA ILE A 203 -2.45 0.73 -35.69
C ILE A 203 -1.66 0.47 -36.97
N SER A 204 -2.18 0.88 -38.14
CA SER A 204 -1.41 0.75 -39.39
C SER A 204 -0.16 1.64 -39.34
N LYS A 205 0.94 1.22 -39.93
CA LYS A 205 2.16 2.05 -40.09
C LYS A 205 1.92 3.34 -40.89
N ASN A 206 0.83 3.36 -41.67
CA ASN A 206 0.38 4.53 -42.42
C ASN A 206 -0.68 5.35 -41.66
N ASN A 207 -1.07 4.93 -40.45
CA ASN A 207 -1.93 5.72 -39.58
C ASN A 207 -1.15 6.97 -39.20
N GLY A 208 -1.69 8.15 -39.52
CA GLY A 208 -1.07 9.40 -39.12
C GLY A 208 -0.91 9.53 -37.59
N PRO A 209 -0.49 10.71 -37.12
CA PRO A 209 -0.29 10.94 -35.69
C PRO A 209 -1.51 10.57 -34.83
N VAL A 210 -1.27 10.15 -33.61
CA VAL A 210 -2.29 9.72 -32.65
C VAL A 210 -2.32 10.58 -31.40
N ASP A 211 -3.47 10.62 -30.76
CA ASP A 211 -3.64 11.11 -29.39
C ASP A 211 -3.68 9.91 -28.44
N ILE A 212 -2.87 9.94 -27.38
CA ILE A 212 -2.85 8.91 -26.34
C ILE A 212 -3.46 9.49 -25.08
N TRP A 213 -4.55 8.87 -24.62
CA TRP A 213 -5.28 9.25 -23.41
C TRP A 213 -4.98 8.26 -22.28
N LEU A 214 -4.74 8.79 -21.08
CA LEU A 214 -4.44 8.01 -19.89
C LEU A 214 -5.41 8.35 -18.76
N TYR A 215 -5.85 7.31 -18.07
CA TYR A 215 -6.59 7.42 -16.82
C TYR A 215 -5.59 7.17 -15.68
N ILE A 216 -5.27 8.22 -14.93
CA ILE A 216 -4.25 8.21 -13.89
C ILE A 216 -4.93 8.60 -12.59
N LYS A 217 -4.63 7.86 -11.51
CA LYS A 217 -5.18 8.12 -10.19
C LYS A 217 -4.11 8.08 -9.12
N ASP A 218 -4.28 8.98 -8.16
CA ASP A 218 -3.58 8.98 -6.89
C ASP A 218 -4.60 9.04 -5.75
N PHE A 219 -4.21 8.57 -4.57
CA PHE A 219 -5.16 8.46 -3.45
C PHE A 219 -5.37 9.81 -2.74
N GLU A 220 -4.29 10.55 -2.48
CA GLU A 220 -4.34 11.83 -1.77
C GLU A 220 -4.10 13.04 -2.69
N THR A 221 -3.38 12.86 -3.79
CA THR A 221 -3.03 13.95 -4.71
C THR A 221 -4.08 14.12 -5.79
N ALA A 222 -4.64 15.33 -5.90
CA ALA A 222 -5.54 15.67 -7.00
C ALA A 222 -4.84 15.54 -8.36
N ASP A 223 -5.56 15.02 -9.36
CA ASP A 223 -5.01 14.69 -10.69
C ASP A 223 -4.17 15.84 -11.28
N GLN A 224 -4.60 17.10 -11.18
CA GLN A 224 -3.88 18.26 -11.73
C GLN A 224 -2.56 18.62 -11.02
N ASN A 225 -2.31 18.06 -9.84
CA ASN A 225 -1.12 18.35 -9.04
C ASN A 225 0.00 17.30 -9.22
N LEU A 226 -0.23 16.27 -10.04
CA LEU A 226 0.80 15.29 -10.37
C LEU A 226 1.84 15.89 -11.33
N THR A 227 3.11 15.55 -11.12
CA THR A 227 4.25 16.06 -11.89
C THR A 227 5.01 14.93 -12.59
N ASN A 228 6.06 15.28 -13.34
CA ASN A 228 6.89 14.33 -14.09
C ASN A 228 6.11 13.44 -15.05
N ALA A 229 4.98 13.94 -15.55
CA ALA A 229 4.06 13.15 -16.34
C ALA A 229 4.59 12.93 -17.76
N GLU A 230 5.06 11.71 -18.02
CA GLU A 230 5.59 11.30 -19.33
C GLU A 230 5.23 9.85 -19.69
N ILE A 231 5.24 9.56 -20.98
CA ILE A 231 5.23 8.20 -21.53
C ILE A 231 6.61 7.93 -22.11
N LYS A 232 7.19 6.78 -21.76
CA LYS A 232 8.34 6.21 -22.46
C LYS A 232 7.90 5.07 -23.36
N PHE A 233 8.46 5.03 -24.56
CA PHE A 233 8.17 4.05 -25.59
C PHE A 233 9.43 3.23 -25.88
N SER A 234 9.28 1.90 -25.94
CA SER A 234 10.36 0.97 -26.29
C SER A 234 9.88 -0.06 -27.29
N THR A 235 10.80 -0.58 -28.10
CA THR A 235 10.60 -1.77 -28.96
C THR A 235 10.95 -3.07 -28.21
N ASN A 236 11.46 -2.96 -26.98
CA ASN A 236 11.71 -4.08 -26.08
C ASN A 236 10.81 -3.97 -24.85
N ARG A 237 10.08 -5.05 -24.55
CA ARG A 237 9.12 -5.12 -23.44
C ARG A 237 9.74 -4.86 -22.07
N TYR A 238 10.99 -5.26 -21.88
CA TYR A 238 11.65 -5.26 -20.57
C TYR A 238 12.87 -4.33 -20.51
N ASP A 239 13.13 -3.55 -21.56
CA ASP A 239 14.26 -2.64 -21.61
C ASP A 239 13.81 -1.27 -22.15
N PHE A 240 13.87 -0.27 -21.27
CA PHE A 240 13.54 1.13 -21.57
C PHE A 240 14.78 2.03 -21.50
N SER A 241 15.99 1.47 -21.48
CA SER A 241 17.25 2.24 -21.41
C SER A 241 17.45 3.18 -22.59
N ASN A 242 16.95 2.81 -23.77
CA ASN A 242 16.99 3.61 -25.00
C ASN A 242 15.58 4.10 -25.42
N ALA A 243 14.67 4.22 -24.46
CA ALA A 243 13.28 4.58 -24.76
C ALA A 243 13.14 6.03 -25.24
N ILE A 244 12.20 6.23 -26.16
CA ILE A 244 11.76 7.58 -26.55
C ILE A 244 10.80 8.07 -25.50
N SER A 245 11.06 9.26 -24.94
CA SER A 245 10.22 9.87 -23.91
C SER A 245 9.38 10.99 -24.51
N ALA A 246 8.11 11.07 -24.12
CA ALA A 246 7.21 12.13 -24.53
C ALA A 246 6.37 12.64 -23.34
N PRO A 247 6.32 13.97 -23.11
CA PRO A 247 5.54 14.53 -22.01
C PRO A 247 4.05 14.41 -22.28
N ILE A 248 3.27 14.16 -21.23
CA ILE A 248 1.80 14.18 -21.25
C ILE A 248 1.29 15.35 -20.44
N ASN A 249 0.12 15.86 -20.81
CA ASN A 249 -0.47 17.03 -20.16
C ASN A 249 -1.79 16.66 -19.50
N TYR A 250 -2.05 17.27 -18.35
CA TYR A 250 -3.36 17.23 -17.71
C TYR A 250 -4.40 17.99 -18.56
N VAL A 251 -5.60 17.43 -18.66
CA VAL A 251 -6.76 17.96 -19.38
C VAL A 251 -7.96 17.85 -18.46
N ALA A 252 -8.45 18.99 -17.95
CA ALA A 252 -9.56 19.03 -16.99
C ALA A 252 -10.85 18.39 -17.52
N ALA A 253 -11.15 18.60 -18.81
CA ALA A 253 -12.30 18.04 -19.50
C ALA A 253 -11.85 16.95 -20.49
N GLY A 254 -11.12 15.94 -20.01
CA GLY A 254 -10.70 14.80 -20.82
C GLY A 254 -11.87 13.95 -21.31
N ASN A 255 -11.60 13.08 -22.29
CA ASN A 255 -12.60 12.18 -22.85
C ASN A 255 -12.99 11.07 -21.85
N THR A 256 -14.19 10.52 -22.03
CA THR A 256 -14.74 9.49 -21.15
C THR A 256 -14.81 8.14 -21.87
N TYR A 257 -14.19 7.12 -21.30
CA TYR A 257 -14.13 5.76 -21.86
C TYR A 257 -14.30 4.70 -20.78
N LEU A 258 -14.58 3.47 -21.19
CA LEU A 258 -14.64 2.34 -20.27
C LEU A 258 -13.23 2.04 -19.72
N ASP A 259 -13.11 1.99 -18.39
CA ASP A 259 -11.88 1.53 -17.72
C ASP A 259 -11.72 0.01 -17.93
N MET A 260 -10.48 -0.48 -17.88
CA MET A 260 -10.18 -1.91 -18.02
C MET A 260 -10.80 -2.77 -16.90
N THR A 261 -10.90 -2.23 -15.68
CA THR A 261 -11.30 -2.99 -14.50
C THR A 261 -12.73 -2.67 -14.03
N LEU A 262 -13.37 -1.65 -14.62
CA LEU A 262 -14.67 -1.16 -14.19
C LEU A 262 -15.74 -1.42 -15.24
N THR A 263 -16.99 -1.46 -14.79
CA THR A 263 -18.17 -1.57 -15.64
C THR A 263 -18.65 -0.23 -16.17
N ASP A 264 -18.16 0.87 -15.60
CA ASP A 264 -18.59 2.24 -15.90
C ASP A 264 -17.50 3.02 -16.64
N ASN A 265 -17.93 4.02 -17.41
CA ASN A 265 -16.99 4.91 -18.05
C ASN A 265 -16.35 5.86 -17.02
N VAL A 266 -15.04 6.09 -17.17
CA VAL A 266 -14.24 7.02 -16.39
C VAL A 266 -13.65 8.11 -17.28
N GLN A 267 -13.28 9.23 -16.68
CA GLN A 267 -12.65 10.33 -17.38
C GLN A 267 -11.14 10.12 -17.49
N TYR A 268 -10.59 10.29 -18.69
CA TYR A 268 -9.16 10.18 -18.99
C TYR A 268 -8.55 11.58 -19.04
N ASN A 269 -7.93 12.00 -17.94
CA ASN A 269 -7.52 13.38 -17.72
C ASN A 269 -6.07 13.67 -18.15
N TYR A 270 -5.36 12.72 -18.74
CA TYR A 270 -3.99 12.91 -19.23
C TYR A 270 -3.88 12.59 -20.71
N LYS A 271 -3.16 13.44 -21.45
CA LYS A 271 -3.08 13.32 -22.91
C LYS A 271 -1.67 13.58 -23.46
N LEU A 272 -1.20 12.68 -24.32
CA LEU A 272 -0.19 12.96 -25.33
C LEU A 272 -0.89 13.36 -26.63
N THR A 273 -0.57 14.54 -27.17
CA THR A 273 -1.26 15.07 -28.36
C THR A 273 -0.40 14.94 -29.61
N ASN A 274 -1.00 14.51 -30.71
CA ASN A 274 -0.40 14.53 -32.05
C ASN A 274 0.96 13.81 -32.12
N PHE A 275 1.04 12.60 -31.54
CA PHE A 275 2.27 11.82 -31.51
C PHE A 275 2.43 10.93 -32.73
N ASN A 276 3.59 11.02 -33.39
CA ASN A 276 3.90 10.19 -34.54
C ASN A 276 4.61 8.90 -34.11
N LEU A 277 3.90 7.77 -34.15
CA LEU A 277 4.45 6.46 -33.75
C LEU A 277 5.65 6.00 -34.59
N ASN A 278 5.80 6.52 -35.81
CA ASN A 278 6.95 6.20 -36.68
C ASN A 278 8.28 6.74 -36.12
N THR A 279 8.25 7.66 -35.15
CA THR A 279 9.48 8.08 -34.45
C THR A 279 10.00 6.97 -33.54
N VAL A 280 9.14 6.07 -33.06
CA VAL A 280 9.50 4.94 -32.20
C VAL A 280 9.80 3.70 -33.03
N LEU A 281 8.87 3.35 -33.92
CA LEU A 281 8.97 2.17 -34.76
C LEU A 281 8.38 2.47 -36.14
N PRO A 282 9.20 2.68 -37.18
CA PRO A 282 8.74 3.10 -38.51
C PRO A 282 8.14 1.97 -39.36
N ASP A 283 8.27 0.71 -38.93
CA ASP A 283 7.75 -0.45 -39.65
C ASP A 283 6.86 -1.30 -38.72
N THR A 284 6.49 -2.50 -39.14
CA THR A 284 5.63 -3.39 -38.34
C THR A 284 6.33 -3.93 -37.09
N GLY A 285 5.55 -4.13 -36.02
CA GLY A 285 6.05 -4.70 -34.77
C GLY A 285 5.34 -4.14 -33.54
N TYR A 286 5.97 -4.26 -32.37
CA TYR A 286 5.36 -3.89 -31.10
C TYR A 286 6.06 -2.69 -30.47
N ILE A 287 5.26 -1.75 -29.98
CA ILE A 287 5.67 -0.65 -29.12
C ILE A 287 5.13 -0.92 -27.73
N PHE A 288 6.02 -0.94 -26.75
CA PHE A 288 5.72 -1.09 -25.33
C PHE A 288 5.80 0.29 -24.67
N MET A 289 4.84 0.58 -23.80
CA MET A 289 4.75 1.86 -23.11
C MET A 289 4.90 1.70 -21.61
N ARG A 290 5.53 2.69 -20.98
CA ARG A 290 5.52 2.91 -19.53
C ARG A 290 5.22 4.38 -19.25
N THR A 291 4.36 4.65 -18.29
CA THR A 291 4.10 5.99 -17.78
C THR A 291 4.94 6.24 -16.54
N TYR A 292 5.43 7.46 -16.40
CA TYR A 292 6.13 7.92 -15.22
C TYR A 292 5.33 9.10 -14.66
N ILE A 293 4.92 9.00 -13.39
CA ILE A 293 4.06 10.00 -12.74
C ILE A 293 4.53 10.18 -11.31
N LYS A 294 4.55 11.41 -10.82
CA LYS A 294 5.04 11.74 -9.48
C LYS A 294 4.01 12.53 -8.71
N ASP A 295 3.81 12.16 -7.45
CA ASP A 295 3.11 12.99 -6.47
C ASP A 295 4.13 13.79 -5.62
N PRO A 296 3.67 14.73 -4.78
CA PRO A 296 4.55 15.47 -3.87
C PRO A 296 5.17 14.61 -2.75
N ASP A 297 4.55 13.48 -2.41
CA ASP A 297 4.90 12.66 -1.23
C ASP A 297 6.07 11.70 -1.50
N HIS A 298 6.30 11.32 -2.76
CA HIS A 298 7.36 10.39 -3.16
C HIS A 298 8.53 11.09 -3.83
N ALA A 299 9.76 10.60 -3.61
CA ALA A 299 10.97 11.22 -4.18
C ALA A 299 11.11 10.97 -5.69
N THR A 300 10.67 9.81 -6.16
CA THR A 300 10.80 9.33 -7.55
C THR A 300 9.43 9.11 -8.18
N PRO A 301 9.29 9.30 -9.50
CA PRO A 301 8.05 8.95 -10.18
C PRO A 301 7.76 7.46 -10.02
N SER A 302 6.48 7.13 -9.90
CA SER A 302 5.96 5.79 -10.07
C SER A 302 6.03 5.40 -11.54
N GLU A 303 6.22 4.11 -11.76
CA GLU A 303 6.33 3.53 -13.10
C GLU A 303 5.20 2.53 -13.33
N THR A 304 4.42 2.76 -14.38
CA THR A 304 3.29 1.89 -14.73
C THR A 304 3.23 1.61 -16.24
N PRO A 305 3.23 0.33 -16.66
CA PRO A 305 3.60 -0.85 -15.89
C PRO A 305 5.09 -0.80 -15.49
N ASN A 306 5.43 -1.46 -14.38
CA ASN A 306 6.82 -1.75 -13.97
C ASN A 306 7.16 -3.24 -14.13
N ASP A 307 8.39 -3.64 -13.80
CA ASP A 307 8.85 -5.03 -13.92
C ASP A 307 8.06 -6.04 -13.06
N GLY A 308 7.39 -5.58 -12.00
CA GLY A 308 6.47 -6.39 -11.19
C GLY A 308 5.09 -6.60 -11.83
N SER A 309 4.75 -5.84 -12.88
CA SER A 309 3.41 -5.73 -13.45
C SER A 309 3.06 -6.83 -14.46
N LYS A 310 3.33 -8.10 -14.12
CA LYS A 310 3.28 -9.27 -15.05
C LYS A 310 2.00 -9.36 -15.90
N TYR A 311 0.84 -9.11 -15.31
CA TYR A 311 -0.46 -9.23 -16.01
C TYR A 311 -0.92 -7.92 -16.66
N TYR A 312 -0.37 -6.79 -16.22
CA TYR A 312 -0.82 -5.45 -16.60
C TYR A 312 -0.07 -4.91 -17.83
N THR A 313 1.17 -5.38 -18.07
CA THR A 313 2.02 -4.96 -19.19
C THR A 313 1.40 -5.14 -20.57
N ASN A 314 0.57 -6.16 -20.79
CA ASN A 314 -0.05 -6.40 -22.10
C ASN A 314 -1.02 -5.30 -22.53
N TYR A 315 -1.55 -4.53 -21.58
CA TYR A 315 -2.51 -3.46 -21.86
C TYR A 315 -1.84 -2.21 -22.46
N PHE A 316 -0.53 -2.05 -22.21
CA PHE A 316 0.30 -0.92 -22.62
C PHE A 316 1.12 -1.24 -23.87
N ILE A 317 0.46 -1.85 -24.86
CA ILE A 317 1.08 -2.29 -26.10
C ILE A 317 0.31 -1.76 -27.30
N ILE A 318 1.05 -1.15 -28.22
CA ILE A 318 0.61 -0.83 -29.58
C ILE A 318 1.28 -1.82 -30.52
N HIS A 319 0.51 -2.40 -31.43
CA HIS A 319 1.01 -3.26 -32.49
C HIS A 319 0.87 -2.54 -33.83
N ILE A 320 2.01 -2.20 -34.42
CA ILE A 320 2.10 -1.58 -35.73
C ILE A 320 1.92 -2.65 -36.79
N ILE A 321 0.85 -2.54 -37.56
CA ILE A 321 0.47 -3.46 -38.65
C ILE A 321 0.74 -2.80 -40.02
N PRO A 322 0.78 -3.58 -41.12
CA PRO A 322 1.05 -3.05 -42.46
C PRO A 322 0.20 -1.85 -42.91
#